data_AF-W4VLC9-F1
#
_entry.id   AF-W4VLC9-F1
#
_cell.length_a   1.000
_cell.length_b   1.000
_cell.length_c   1.000
_cell.angle_alpha   90.00
_cell.angle_beta   90.00
_cell.angle_gamma   90.00
#
_symmetry.space_group_name_H-M   'P 1'
#
loop_
_entity.id
_entity.type
_entity.pdbx_description
1 polymer ?
#
loop_
_entity_poly.entity_id
_entity_poly.type
_entity_poly.pdbx_seq_one_letter_code
_entity_poly.pdbx_strand_id
1 'polypeptide(L)' 'MNSMISYQGHHIHYSLYKNPPTKPSLLLLHGFLASTYCYRHLIPLLQKDYQLIAIDIPPHLEKATK' A
#
# COMPACT_ATOMS: atom_id res chain seq x y z
N MET A 1 1.75 6.30 -6.38
CA MET A 1 0.40 6.72 -6.88
C MET A 1 -0.62 5.90 -6.13
N ASN A 2 -1.60 6.55 -5.52
CA ASN A 2 -2.72 5.86 -4.88
C ASN A 2 -3.64 5.34 -6.00
N SER A 3 -4.08 4.10 -5.87
CA SER A 3 -4.89 3.42 -6.87
C SER A 3 -5.93 2.55 -6.16
N MET A 4 -7.06 2.35 -6.82
CA MET A 4 -8.20 1.62 -6.26
C MET A 4 -8.61 0.52 -7.24
N ILE A 5 -8.86 -0.69 -6.74
CA ILE A 5 -9.49 -1.77 -7.50
C ILE A 5 -10.81 -2.17 -6.82
N SER A 6 -11.79 -2.56 -7.61
CA SER A 6 -13.06 -3.12 -7.11
C SER A 6 -13.04 -4.64 -7.27
N TYR A 7 -13.26 -5.38 -6.19
CA TYR A 7 -13.32 -6.84 -6.18
C TYR A 7 -14.43 -7.32 -5.25
N GLN A 8 -15.33 -8.17 -5.75
CA GLN A 8 -16.45 -8.76 -4.98
C GLN A 8 -17.29 -7.72 -4.19
N GLY A 9 -17.53 -6.54 -4.76
CA GLY A 9 -18.31 -5.47 -4.10
C GLY A 9 -17.52 -4.64 -3.09
N HIS A 10 -16.22 -4.87 -2.93
CA HIS A 10 -15.35 -4.10 -2.07
C HIS A 10 -14.38 -3.22 -2.87
N HIS A 11 -14.14 -2.01 -2.40
CA HIS A 11 -13.08 -1.13 -2.89
C HIS A 11 -11.80 -1.41 -2.11
N ILE A 12 -10.73 -1.72 -2.82
CA ILE A 12 -9.42 -1.99 -2.23
C ILE A 12 -8.49 -0.86 -2.66
N HIS A 13 -8.02 -0.09 -1.69
CA HIS A 13 -7.06 0.98 -1.91
C HIS A 13 -5.65 0.42 -1.77
N TYR A 14 -4.79 0.78 -2.71
CA TYR A 14 -3.39 0.39 -2.69
C TYR A 14 -2.49 1.49 -3.22
N SER A 15 -1.23 1.47 -2.78
CA SER A 15 -0.18 2.35 -3.27
C SER A 15 0.89 1.51 -3.92
N LEU A 16 1.16 1.79 -5.20
CA LEU A 16 2.23 1.16 -5.96
C LEU A 16 3.43 2.11 -6.08
N TYR A 17 4.59 1.64 -5.64
CA TYR A 17 5.89 2.29 -5.83
C TYR A 17 6.70 1.42 -6.79
N LYS A 18 6.70 1.85 -8.06
CA LYS A 18 7.32 1.09 -9.14
C LYS A 18 8.85 1.16 -9.02
N ASN A 19 9.46 0.01 -9.26
CA ASN A 19 10.89 -0.12 -9.45
C ASN A 19 11.13 -0.94 -10.72
N PRO A 20 12.37 -1.00 -11.25
CA PRO A 20 12.69 -1.89 -12.36
C PRO A 20 12.18 -3.32 -12.08
N PRO A 21 11.59 -4.01 -13.07
CA PRO A 21 11.00 -5.35 -12.89
C PRO A 21 11.99 -6.41 -12.39
N THR A 22 13.29 -6.11 -12.48
CA THR A 22 14.38 -6.96 -11.99
C THR A 22 14.49 -6.99 -10.47
N LYS A 23 13.85 -6.04 -9.77
CA LYS A 23 13.88 -5.96 -8.30
C LYS A 23 12.74 -6.77 -7.68
N PRO A 24 12.96 -7.41 -6.52
CA PRO A 24 11.92 -8.17 -5.82
C PRO A 24 10.75 -7.28 -5.41
N SER A 25 9.55 -7.87 -5.39
CA SER A 25 8.34 -7.19 -4.91
C SER A 25 8.10 -7.45 -3.43
N LEU A 26 7.75 -6.40 -2.69
CA LEU A 26 7.41 -6.46 -1.28
C LEU A 26 5.99 -5.93 -1.06
N LEU A 27 5.17 -6.76 -0.40
CA LEU A 27 3.81 -6.42 -0.02
C LEU A 27 3.79 -5.95 1.44
N LEU A 28 3.32 -4.73 1.67
CA LEU A 28 3.19 -4.12 3.00
C LEU A 28 1.73 -4.26 3.46
N LEU A 29 1.52 -5.12 4.46
CA LEU A 29 0.22 -5.40 5.07
C LEU A 29 0.17 -4.81 6.48
N HIS A 30 -0.71 -3.81 6.67
CA HIS A 30 -0.89 -3.20 7.99
C HIS A 30 -1.58 -4.15 8.98
N GLY A 31 -1.40 -3.89 10.28
CA GLY A 31 -2.10 -4.61 11.35
C GLY A 31 -3.50 -4.08 11.64
N PHE A 32 -4.12 -4.57 12.72
CA PHE A 32 -5.44 -4.12 13.18
C PHE A 32 -5.44 -2.62 13.55
N LEU A 33 -6.48 -1.88 13.15
CA LEU A 33 -6.62 -0.43 13.32
C LEU A 33 -5.48 0.43 12.73
N ALA A 34 -4.70 -0.12 11.80
CA ALA A 34 -3.65 0.57 11.08
C ALA A 34 -4.03 0.81 9.62
N SER A 35 -3.18 1.54 8.90
CA SER A 35 -3.31 1.77 7.46
C SER A 35 -1.93 1.81 6.81
N THR A 36 -1.89 1.90 5.49
CA THR A 36 -0.68 2.11 4.69
C THR A 36 0.14 3.33 5.16
N TYR A 37 -0.50 4.29 5.85
CA TYR A 37 0.16 5.45 6.45
C TYR A 37 1.24 5.09 7.49
N CYS A 38 1.14 3.93 8.13
CA CYS A 38 2.16 3.43 9.07
C CYS A 38 3.52 3.24 8.38
N TYR A 39 3.54 3.02 7.07
CA TYR A 39 4.77 2.78 6.30
C TYR A 39 5.37 4.04 5.68
N ARG A 40 4.81 5.24 5.88
CA ARG A 40 5.25 6.48 5.21
C ARG A 40 6.75 6.77 5.34
N HIS A 41 7.36 6.39 6.46
CA HIS A 41 8.79 6.56 6.72
C HIS A 41 9.63 5.36 6.24
N LEU A 42 9.03 4.18 6.14
CA LEU A 42 9.68 2.95 5.70
C LEU A 42 9.74 2.86 4.16
N ILE A 43 8.67 3.31 3.48
CA ILE A 43 8.54 3.31 2.02
C ILE A 43 9.74 3.98 1.34
N PRO A 44 10.19 5.19 1.73
CA PRO A 44 11.34 5.83 1.10
C PRO A 44 12.66 5.06 1.20
N LEU A 45 12.80 4.23 2.24
CA LEU A 45 13.98 3.41 2.45
C LEU A 45 13.93 2.15 1.58
N LEU A 46 12.80 1.45 1.60
CA LEU A 46 12.64 0.18 0.89
C LEU A 46 12.44 0.35 -0.63
N GLN A 47 11.89 1.48 -1.08
CA GLN A 47 11.66 1.73 -2.51
C GLN A 47 12.96 1.89 -3.30
N LYS A 48 14.13 1.88 -2.65
CA LYS A 48 15.42 1.87 -3.36
C LYS A 48 15.74 0.48 -3.90
N ASP A 49 15.30 -0.58 -3.22
CA ASP A 49 15.73 -1.96 -3.47
C ASP A 49 14.58 -2.88 -3.87
N TYR A 50 13.33 -2.48 -3.59
CA TYR A 50 12.14 -3.31 -3.81
C TYR A 50 11.06 -2.57 -4.60
N GLN A 51 10.29 -3.30 -5.40
CA GLN A 51 8.98 -2.83 -5.86
C GLN A 51 8.00 -2.95 -4.70
N LEU A 52 7.38 -1.84 -4.27
CA LEU A 52 6.50 -1.86 -3.10
C LEU A 52 5.03 -1.80 -3.51
N ILE A 53 4.24 -2.65 -2.87
CA ILE A 53 2.78 -2.61 -2.91
C ILE A 53 2.31 -2.46 -1.46
N ALA A 54 1.62 -1.37 -1.13
CA ALA A 54 1.00 -1.18 0.18
C ALA A 54 -0.52 -1.22 0.02
N ILE A 55 -1.22 -2.05 0.79
CA ILE A 55 -2.67 -2.26 0.65
C ILE A 55 -3.38 -1.84 1.94
N ASP A 56 -4.50 -1.12 1.80
CA ASP A 56 -5.47 -0.88 2.87
C ASP A 56 -6.61 -1.90 2.75
N ILE A 57 -6.73 -2.80 3.73
CA ILE A 57 -7.66 -3.92 3.72
C ILE A 57 -9.03 -3.48 4.30
N PRO A 58 -10.16 -3.76 3.62
CA PRO A 58 -11.50 -3.51 4.17
C PRO A 58 -11.75 -4.23 5.50
N PRO A 59 -12.57 -3.67 6.43
CA PRO A 59 -13.48 -2.53 6.28
C PRO A 59 -12.83 -1.16 6.53
N HIS A 60 -11.52 -1.10 6.72
CA HIS A 60 -10.82 0.13 7.03
C HIS A 60 -10.36 0.78 5.73
N LEU A 61 -11.14 1.75 5.25
CA LEU A 61 -10.80 2.52 4.06
C LEU A 61 -10.62 3.99 4.39
N GLU A 62 -9.44 4.42 3.94
CA GLU A 62 -8.92 5.75 3.78
C GLU A 62 -8.80 6.60 5.05
N LYS A 63 -7.71 7.35 5.09
CA LYS A 63 -7.44 8.40 6.08
C LYS A 63 -8.76 9.09 6.40
N ALA A 64 -9.11 9.21 7.68
CA ALA A 64 -10.08 10.20 8.09
C ALA A 64 -9.66 11.52 7.44
N THR A 65 -10.41 11.92 6.41
CA THR A 65 -10.07 13.06 5.56
C THR A 65 -10.03 14.26 6.49
N LYS A 66 -8.82 14.77 6.70
CA LYS A 66 -8.59 16.08 7.28
C LYS A 66 -7.98 16.94 6.20
#